data_AF-A0A6G3LPB5-F1
#
_entry.id   AF-A0A6G3LPB5-F1
#
_cell.length_a   1.000
_cell.length_b   1.000
_cell.length_c   1.000
_cell.angle_alpha   90.00
_cell.angle_beta   90.00
_cell.angle_gamma   90.00
#
_symmetry.space_group_name_H-M   'P 1'
#
loop_
_entity.id
_entity.type
_entity.pdbx_description
1 polymer ?
#
loop_
_entity_poly.entity_id
_entity_poly.type
_entity_poly.pdbx_seq_one_letter_code
_entity_poly.pdbx_strand_id
1 'polypeptide(L)'
;MGWERVRHSEIPRGFSVERARYAQRRIAELVIEEDFVGTHVRRAAGVDVSFRENYAIGVAVVVDRDTFSVIDVSIAKTEVRFPYIPTLLG
;
A
#
# COMPACT_ATOMS: atom_id res chain seq x y z
N MET A 1 28.52 -1.17 4.24
CA MET A 1 27.20 -1.17 4.91
C MET A 1 26.33 -2.16 4.17
N GLY A 2 26.14 -3.35 4.75
CA GLY A 2 25.53 -4.49 4.08
C GLY A 2 24.02 -4.31 3.96
N TRP A 3 23.49 -4.48 2.76
CA TRP A 3 22.06 -4.62 2.51
C TRP A 3 21.66 -6.02 2.97
N GLU A 4 21.32 -6.17 4.26
CA GLU A 4 20.78 -7.44 4.74
C GLU A 4 19.41 -7.67 4.07
N ARG A 5 19.29 -8.83 3.43
CA ARG A 5 18.11 -9.23 2.66
C ARG A 5 16.92 -9.31 3.62
N VAL A 6 15.81 -8.64 3.27
CA VAL A 6 14.52 -8.86 3.93
C VAL A 6 14.26 -10.36 3.95
N ARG A 7 14.05 -10.92 5.15
CA ARG A 7 13.68 -12.33 5.25
C ARG A 7 12.29 -12.47 4.62
N HIS A 8 12.17 -13.34 3.63
CA HIS A 8 10.86 -13.66 3.06
C HIS A 8 9.98 -14.20 4.19
N SER A 9 8.90 -13.50 4.49
CA SER A 9 7.85 -14.04 5.37
C SER A 9 7.21 -15.24 4.68
N GLU A 10 6.87 -16.26 5.44
CA GLU A 10 6.11 -17.39 4.90
C GLU A 10 4.65 -16.98 4.72
N ILE A 11 3.94 -17.63 3.79
CA ILE A 11 2.49 -17.45 3.66
C ILE A 11 1.86 -17.86 4.99
N PRO A 12 1.08 -16.99 5.66
CA PRO A 12 0.47 -17.31 6.93
C PRO A 12 -0.38 -18.57 6.87
N ARG A 13 -0.29 -19.39 7.92
CA ARG A 13 -1.09 -20.61 8.03
C ARG A 13 -2.58 -20.28 7.91
N GLY A 14 -3.28 -20.99 7.03
CA GLY A 14 -4.71 -20.77 6.77
C GLY A 14 -5.01 -19.68 5.74
N PHE A 15 -4.01 -18.98 5.20
CA PHE A 15 -4.22 -18.10 4.06
C PHE A 15 -4.52 -18.92 2.80
N SER A 16 -5.56 -18.54 2.07
CA SER A 16 -5.94 -19.17 0.81
C SER A 16 -5.82 -18.18 -0.33
N VAL A 17 -4.88 -18.45 -1.25
CA VAL A 17 -4.71 -17.68 -2.48
C VAL A 17 -5.98 -17.68 -3.32
N GLU A 18 -6.70 -18.80 -3.37
CA GLU A 18 -7.96 -18.90 -4.09
C GLU A 18 -9.02 -17.95 -3.53
N ARG A 19 -9.15 -17.89 -2.19
CA ARG A 19 -10.08 -16.96 -1.53
C ARG A 19 -9.67 -15.51 -1.72
N ALA A 20 -8.37 -15.20 -1.68
CA ALA A 20 -7.87 -13.86 -1.96
C ALA A 20 -8.21 -13.42 -3.40
N ARG A 21 -7.99 -14.30 -4.39
CA ARG A 21 -8.37 -14.03 -5.79
C ARG A 21 -9.88 -13.92 -5.99
N TYR A 22 -10.66 -14.70 -5.25
CA TYR A 22 -12.12 -14.53 -5.24
C TYR A 22 -12.51 -13.14 -4.72
N ALA A 23 -11.95 -12.71 -3.58
CA ALA A 23 -12.18 -11.38 -3.05
C ALA A 23 -11.78 -10.27 -4.04
N GLN A 24 -10.62 -10.39 -4.68
CA GLN A 24 -10.19 -9.44 -5.72
C GLN A 24 -11.20 -9.31 -6.87
N ARG A 25 -11.77 -10.42 -7.36
CA ARG A 25 -12.82 -10.38 -8.40
C ARG A 25 -14.08 -9.68 -7.90
N ARG A 26 -14.53 -9.97 -6.68
CA ARG A 26 -15.72 -9.34 -6.10
C ARG A 26 -15.53 -7.84 -5.86
N ILE A 27 -14.33 -7.41 -5.46
CA ILE A 27 -14.00 -5.99 -5.30
C ILE A 27 -13.87 -5.31 -6.66
N ALA A 28 -13.30 -5.97 -7.66
CA ALA A 28 -13.17 -5.43 -9.01
C ALA A 28 -14.52 -5.07 -9.65
N GLU A 29 -15.58 -5.84 -9.36
CA GLU A 29 -16.96 -5.52 -9.79
C GLU A 29 -17.51 -4.20 -9.22
N LEU A 30 -16.87 -3.64 -8.19
CA LEU A 30 -17.28 -2.40 -7.52
C LEU A 30 -16.43 -1.19 -7.92
N VAL A 31 -15.44 -1.37 -8.80
CA VAL A 31 -14.56 -0.28 -9.24
C VAL A 31 -15.36 0.70 -10.09
N ILE A 32 -15.27 1.98 -9.75
CA ILE A 32 -15.79 3.08 -10.57
C ILE A 32 -14.64 3.60 -11.41
N GLU A 33 -14.75 3.43 -12.72
CA GLU A 33 -13.73 3.86 -13.70
C GLU A 33 -14.00 5.27 -14.26
N GLU A 34 -15.12 5.89 -13.87
CA GLU A 34 -15.49 7.24 -14.27
C GLU A 34 -14.82 8.30 -13.38
N ASP A 35 -14.43 9.43 -13.97
CA ASP A 35 -13.94 10.58 -13.22
C ASP A 35 -15.08 11.27 -12.45
N PHE A 36 -15.13 11.07 -11.13
CA PHE A 36 -16.06 11.78 -10.23
C PHE A 36 -15.36 12.83 -9.36
N VAL A 37 -14.03 12.83 -9.33
CA VAL A 37 -13.23 13.83 -8.62
C VAL A 37 -13.08 15.04 -9.54
N GLY A 38 -13.99 16.01 -9.42
CA GLY A 38 -13.96 17.23 -10.25
C GLY A 38 -12.66 18.04 -10.12
N THR A 39 -12.58 19.17 -10.82
CA THR A 39 -11.34 19.99 -10.93
C THR A 39 -10.84 20.64 -9.63
N HIS A 40 -11.58 20.50 -8.53
CA HIS A 40 -11.38 21.20 -7.25
C HIS A 40 -10.53 20.43 -6.23
N VAL A 41 -9.66 19.52 -6.69
CA VAL A 41 -8.69 18.87 -5.80
C VAL A 41 -7.78 19.94 -5.20
N ARG A 42 -7.81 20.11 -3.88
CA ARG A 42 -6.92 21.02 -3.14
C ARG A 42 -5.73 20.31 -2.53
N ARG A 43 -5.89 19.02 -2.24
CA ARG A 43 -4.92 18.19 -1.53
C ARG A 43 -4.80 16.84 -2.22
N ALA A 44 -3.58 16.37 -2.35
CA ALA A 44 -3.29 15.02 -2.84
C ALA A 44 -2.49 14.26 -1.79
N ALA A 45 -2.75 12.98 -1.63
CA ALA A 45 -1.99 12.11 -0.74
C ALA A 45 -1.16 11.11 -1.55
N GLY A 46 0.14 11.07 -1.30
CA GLY A 46 1.01 9.99 -1.75
C GLY A 46 1.20 8.97 -0.63
N VAL A 47 1.17 7.68 -0.96
CA VAL A 47 1.46 6.60 -0.02
C VAL A 47 2.58 5.74 -0.59
N ASP A 48 3.57 5.44 0.24
CA ASP A 48 4.67 4.54 -0.10
C ASP A 48 5.00 3.61 1.07
N VAL A 49 5.63 2.47 0.77
CA VAL A 49 6.09 1.52 1.78
C VAL A 49 7.53 1.08 1.48
N SER A 50 8.39 1.23 2.48
CA SER A 50 9.77 0.74 2.43
C SER A 50 9.97 -0.42 3.39
N PHE A 51 10.94 -1.27 3.10
CA PHE A 51 11.22 -2.46 3.88
C PHE A 51 12.65 -2.43 4.42
N ARG A 52 12.80 -2.82 5.68
CA ARG A 52 14.09 -3.04 6.31
C ARG A 52 13.99 -4.21 7.28
N GLU A 53 14.87 -5.19 7.11
CA GLU A 53 14.88 -6.42 7.90
C GLU A 53 13.51 -7.13 7.88
N ASN A 54 12.80 -7.21 9.00
CA ASN A 54 11.46 -7.82 9.09
C ASN A 54 10.35 -6.77 9.25
N TYR A 55 10.64 -5.50 8.99
CA TYR A 55 9.70 -4.39 9.16
C TYR A 55 9.34 -3.73 7.83
N ALA A 56 8.07 -3.35 7.72
CA ALA A 56 7.55 -2.41 6.74
C ALA A 56 7.35 -1.04 7.41
N ILE A 57 7.76 0.02 6.71
CA ILE A 57 7.56 1.41 7.09
C ILE A 57 6.67 2.03 6.01
N GLY A 58 5.39 2.20 6.33
CA GLY A 58 4.41 2.89 5.48
C GLY A 58 4.40 4.38 5.80
N VAL A 59 4.38 5.21 4.76
CA VAL A 59 4.32 6.67 4.87
C VAL A 59 3.19 7.19 4.00
N ALA A 60 2.35 8.05 4.56
CA ALA A 60 1.37 8.84 3.83
C ALA A 60 1.74 10.32 3.95
N VAL A 61 1.87 11.02 2.81
CA VAL A 61 2.18 12.45 2.75
C VAL A 61 1.04 13.17 2.04
N VAL A 62 0.45 14.16 2.71
CA VAL A 62 -0.54 15.06 2.09
C VAL A 62 0.17 16.31 1.63
N VAL A 63 0.00 16.67 0.36
CA VAL A 63 0.53 17.90 -0.23
C VAL A 63 -0.59 18.83 -0.65
N ASP A 64 -0.30 20.13 -0.59
CA ASP A 64 -1.08 21.15 -1.29
C ASP A 64 -0.88 20.99 -2.79
N ARG A 65 -1.97 20.97 -3.58
CA ARG A 65 -1.89 20.69 -5.01
C ARG A 65 -1.11 21.78 -5.77
N ASP A 66 -1.27 23.03 -5.41
CA ASP A 66 -0.77 24.15 -6.21
C ASP A 66 0.70 24.45 -5.89
N THR A 67 1.07 24.31 -4.61
CA THR A 67 2.42 24.64 -4.13
C THR A 67 3.32 23.41 -3.94
N PHE A 68 2.75 22.20 -3.94
CA PHE A 68 3.42 20.95 -3.54
C PHE A 68 4.03 20.97 -2.13
N SER A 69 3.62 21.94 -1.30
CA SER A 69 4.07 22.02 0.08
C SER A 69 3.45 20.88 0.88
N VAL A 70 4.25 20.27 1.77
CA VAL A 70 3.76 19.23 2.68
C VAL A 70 2.80 19.86 3.69
N ILE A 71 1.57 19.36 3.70
CA ILE A 71 0.52 19.74 4.66
C ILE A 71 0.59 18.81 5.88
N ASP A 72 0.75 17.51 5.65
CA ASP A 72 0.72 16.51 6.71
C ASP A 72 1.53 15.27 6.34
N VAL A 73 2.02 14.57 7.36
CA VAL A 73 2.78 13.32 7.23
C VAL A 73 2.37 12.35 8.33
N SER A 74 2.01 11.13 7.94
CA SER A 74 1.77 10.03 8.86
C SER A 74 2.69 8.85 8.54
N ILE A 75 3.24 8.24 9.59
CA ILE A 75 4.20 7.13 9.49
C ILE A 75 3.69 5.97 10.34
N ALA A 76 3.67 4.78 9.75
CA ALA A 76 3.37 3.54 10.44
C ALA A 76 4.51 2.54 10.26
N LYS A 77 4.93 1.90 11.36
CA LYS A 77 5.90 0.80 11.36
C LYS A 77 5.20 -0.48 11.79
N THR A 78 5.35 -1.55 11.02
CA THR A 78 4.82 -2.87 11.35
C THR A 78 5.79 -3.98 10.96
N GLU A 79 5.68 -5.14 11.58
CA GLU A 79 6.33 -6.36 11.09
C GLU A 79 5.71 -6.81 9.77
N VAL A 80 6.53 -7.34 8.86
CA VAL A 80 6.10 -7.95 7.60
C VAL A 80 5.52 -9.34 7.91
N ARG A 81 4.21 -9.48 7.79
CA ARG A 81 3.48 -10.73 8.10
C ARG A 81 3.11 -11.56 6.88
N PHE A 82 3.26 -11.00 5.67
CA PHE A 82 2.84 -11.64 4.44
C PHE A 82 3.91 -11.43 3.36
N PRO A 83 4.30 -12.47 2.59
CA PRO A 83 5.31 -12.31 1.55
C PRO A 83 4.78 -11.51 0.38
N TYR A 84 5.67 -10.89 -0.37
CA TYR A 84 5.29 -10.36 -1.68
C TYR A 84 4.98 -11.51 -2.63
N ILE A 85 3.71 -11.60 -3.04
CA ILE A 85 3.28 -12.46 -4.14
C ILE A 85 2.77 -11.53 -5.23
N PRO A 86 3.33 -11.57 -6.46
CA PRO A 86 2.80 -10.78 -7.56
C PRO A 86 1.29 -10.97 -7.70
N THR A 87 0.59 -9.87 -7.95
CA THR A 87 -0.89 -9.77 -7.98
C THR A 87 -1.61 -9.82 -6.63
N LEU A 88 -0.93 -9.93 -5.48
CA LEU A 88 -1.54 -9.99 -4.13
C LEU A 88 -0.92 -8.99 -3.14
N LEU A 89 -0.65 -7.75 -3.59
CA LEU A 89 -0.15 -6.69 -2.71
C LEU A 89 -1.28 -6.01 -1.89
N GLY A 90 -2.49 -5.96 -2.46
CA GLY A 90 -3.65 -5.28 -1.90
C GLY A 90 -4.39 -6.06 -0.82
#